data_AF-A0A8J4XUP9-F1
#
_entry.id   AF-A0A8J4XUP9-F1
#
_cell.length_a   1.000
_cell.length_b   1.000
_cell.length_c   1.000
_cell.angle_alpha   90.00
_cell.angle_beta   90.00
_cell.angle_gamma   90.00
#
_symmetry.space_group_name_H-M   'P 1'
#
loop_
_entity.id
_entity.type
_entity.pdbx_description
1 polymer ?
#
loop_
_entity_poly.entity_id
_entity_poly.type
_entity_poly.pdbx_seq_one_letter_code
_entity_poly.pdbx_strand_id
1 'polypeptide(L)'
;MAGVGGMGTWLGMKKQENHYLWVDQTPVTLTSWAAGEPSGAKASLLGRRRQKAEECVETLTHSRAGQWNDVACSERRAFVCQAPMEAQTGPSPSPAGPSCAPSDPLYLRTGNHCYHYVLTPRPWQEAEDTCALEGAHLATALTRTEAAAVWVVAMEARLEEAWLGLRHEQEHGAFRWSSGWPLLHAPWSPHTNTSEGEGMCAAVSSSSGQWVARPCLTARPFICHLANDVSGVSERASRGSCPDGRWLDFGGANCYPPSGNRGPGTNARYSCVLEGGDLTSIASAAEMSLVTLTVHDLTQAVWIGLVREANGAHSYHPIIAHRALGKREITDGGERGGNKAMKKRRPVNSIRQRGDRQVKEMRGLSGEGDGRDK
;
A
#
# COMPACT_ATOMS: atom_id res chain seq x y z
N MET A 1 -0.05 -20.35 -31.08
CA MET A 1 -0.11 -18.88 -30.97
C MET A 1 -1.54 -18.51 -30.58
N ALA A 2 -1.76 -18.13 -29.31
CA ALA A 2 -3.06 -17.64 -28.86
C ALA A 2 -3.28 -16.23 -29.43
N GLY A 3 -4.42 -16.02 -30.08
CA GLY A 3 -4.76 -14.73 -30.69
C GLY A 3 -4.82 -13.63 -29.64
N VAL A 4 -4.24 -12.48 -29.98
CA VAL A 4 -4.40 -11.23 -29.24
C VAL A 4 -5.88 -10.82 -29.39
N GLY A 5 -6.74 -11.33 -28.49
CA GLY A 5 -8.12 -10.87 -28.36
C GLY A 5 -8.14 -9.44 -27.84
N GLY A 6 -9.01 -8.60 -28.40
CA GLY A 6 -9.12 -7.18 -28.06
C GLY A 6 -9.21 -6.96 -26.55
N MET A 7 -8.38 -6.04 -26.03
CA MET A 7 -8.24 -5.74 -24.61
C MET A 7 -9.38 -4.82 -24.10
N GLY A 8 -10.63 -5.18 -24.35
CA GLY A 8 -11.79 -4.44 -23.85
C GLY A 8 -12.30 -4.99 -22.51
N THR A 9 -13.07 -4.19 -21.79
CA THR A 9 -13.78 -4.60 -20.57
C THR A 9 -15.27 -4.35 -20.72
N TRP A 10 -16.11 -5.36 -20.49
CA TRP A 10 -17.55 -5.25 -20.61
C TRP A 10 -18.14 -4.22 -19.65
N LEU A 11 -19.02 -3.40 -20.20
CA LEU A 11 -19.92 -2.51 -19.46
C LEU A 11 -21.34 -3.09 -19.46
N GLY A 12 -22.18 -2.58 -18.56
CA GLY A 12 -23.58 -2.95 -18.47
C GLY A 12 -24.48 -2.35 -19.57
N MET A 13 -23.97 -1.85 -20.69
CA MET A 13 -24.78 -1.23 -21.74
C MET A 13 -25.03 -2.18 -22.90
N LYS A 14 -26.28 -2.25 -23.37
CA LYS A 14 -26.72 -3.14 -24.45
C LYS A 14 -27.68 -2.43 -25.42
N LYS A 15 -27.59 -2.76 -26.71
CA LYS A 15 -28.54 -2.32 -27.73
C LYS A 15 -29.89 -3.04 -27.59
N GLN A 16 -30.98 -2.26 -27.52
CA GLN A 16 -32.37 -2.70 -27.50
C GLN A 16 -33.18 -1.79 -28.44
N GLU A 17 -33.89 -2.38 -29.40
CA GLU A 17 -34.78 -1.64 -30.33
C GLU A 17 -34.16 -0.38 -30.95
N ASN A 18 -32.87 -0.45 -31.29
CA ASN A 18 -32.05 0.61 -31.87
C ASN A 18 -31.56 1.72 -30.92
N HIS A 19 -31.78 1.57 -29.61
CA HIS A 19 -31.20 2.42 -28.57
C HIS A 19 -30.21 1.62 -27.73
N TYR A 20 -29.20 2.28 -27.15
CA TYR A 20 -28.35 1.64 -26.15
C TYR A 20 -28.85 2.01 -24.75
N LEU A 21 -29.05 1.01 -23.90
CA LEU A 21 -29.61 1.15 -22.56
C LEU A 21 -28.75 0.38 -21.55
N TRP A 22 -28.71 0.87 -20.31
CA TRP A 22 -28.10 0.13 -19.20
C TRP A 22 -28.96 -1.07 -18.80
N VAL A 23 -28.32 -2.21 -18.49
CA VAL A 23 -28.99 -3.45 -18.07
C VAL A 23 -29.67 -3.34 -16.72
N ASP A 24 -29.24 -2.39 -15.89
CA ASP A 24 -29.86 -2.06 -14.59
C ASP A 24 -31.02 -1.07 -14.71
N GLN A 25 -31.39 -0.69 -15.95
CA GLN A 25 -32.47 0.24 -16.28
C GLN A 25 -32.25 1.68 -15.80
N THR A 26 -31.03 2.03 -15.38
CA THR A 26 -30.69 3.42 -15.11
C THR A 26 -30.72 4.26 -16.39
N PRO A 27 -31.06 5.56 -16.30
CA PRO A 27 -31.10 6.41 -17.48
C PRO A 27 -29.69 6.63 -18.05
N VAL A 28 -29.59 6.62 -19.38
CA VAL A 28 -28.33 6.96 -20.07
C VAL A 28 -28.17 8.47 -20.08
N THR A 29 -27.32 8.98 -19.19
CA THR A 29 -27.03 10.42 -19.05
C THR A 29 -25.72 10.85 -19.73
N LEU A 30 -24.82 9.89 -19.98
CA LEU A 30 -23.52 10.10 -20.60
C LEU A 30 -23.25 8.97 -21.60
N THR A 31 -22.62 9.30 -22.72
CA THR A 31 -21.98 8.31 -23.59
C THR A 31 -20.55 8.73 -23.90
N SER A 32 -19.65 7.76 -24.08
CA SER A 32 -18.23 8.02 -24.37
C SER A 32 -17.74 7.19 -25.55
N TRP A 33 -18.48 7.21 -26.66
CA TRP A 33 -18.13 6.42 -27.84
C TRP A 33 -16.77 6.80 -28.44
N ALA A 34 -16.00 5.80 -28.85
CA ALA A 34 -14.83 5.99 -29.68
C ALA A 34 -15.19 6.62 -31.04
N ALA A 35 -14.22 7.25 -31.70
CA ALA A 35 -14.40 7.73 -33.06
C ALA A 35 -14.79 6.57 -34.00
N GLY A 36 -15.95 6.71 -34.65
CA GLY A 36 -16.53 5.66 -35.52
C GLY A 36 -17.50 4.71 -34.82
N GLU A 37 -17.65 4.81 -33.49
CA GLU A 37 -18.56 3.98 -32.70
C GLU A 37 -19.81 4.77 -32.26
N PRO A 38 -20.94 4.08 -31.99
CA PRO A 38 -21.16 2.66 -32.25
C PRO A 38 -21.31 2.38 -33.75
N SER A 39 -20.60 1.38 -34.25
CA SER A 39 -20.64 0.98 -35.65
C SER A 39 -21.89 0.17 -35.99
N GLY A 40 -22.49 -0.49 -34.98
CA GLY A 40 -23.75 -1.21 -35.09
C GLY A 40 -23.71 -2.33 -36.13
N ALA A 41 -22.57 -3.02 -36.28
CA ALA A 41 -22.38 -4.04 -37.30
C ALA A 41 -23.53 -5.07 -37.24
N LYS A 42 -24.29 -5.15 -38.32
CA LYS A 42 -25.43 -6.07 -38.44
C LYS A 42 -24.91 -7.48 -38.68
N ALA A 43 -25.60 -8.47 -38.13
CA ALA A 43 -25.30 -9.86 -38.44
C ALA A 43 -25.41 -10.09 -39.96
N SER A 44 -24.33 -10.59 -40.58
CA SER A 44 -24.27 -10.88 -42.01
C SER A 44 -23.95 -12.34 -42.25
N LEU A 45 -24.81 -13.00 -43.03
CA LEU A 45 -24.63 -14.36 -43.52
C LEU A 45 -24.05 -14.39 -44.94
N LEU A 46 -23.87 -13.23 -45.59
CA LEU A 46 -23.50 -13.10 -47.00
C LEU A 46 -21.99 -12.88 -47.24
N GLY A 47 -21.15 -13.23 -46.25
CA GLY A 47 -19.70 -13.10 -46.34
C GLY A 47 -18.95 -14.39 -45.94
N ARG A 48 -17.67 -14.50 -46.32
CA ARG A 48 -16.78 -15.63 -45.98
C ARG A 48 -16.60 -15.87 -44.46
N ARG A 49 -17.06 -14.95 -43.61
CA ARG A 49 -17.13 -15.10 -42.15
C ARG A 49 -18.54 -14.73 -41.67
N ARG A 50 -19.13 -15.55 -40.80
CA ARG A 50 -20.37 -15.20 -40.08
C ARG A 50 -20.08 -14.00 -39.17
N GLN A 51 -20.57 -12.82 -39.53
CA GLN A 51 -20.48 -11.65 -38.65
C GLN A 51 -21.68 -11.68 -37.70
N LYS A 52 -21.41 -11.57 -36.40
CA LYS A 52 -22.45 -11.49 -35.36
C LYS A 52 -22.83 -10.03 -35.14
N ALA A 53 -24.06 -9.80 -34.69
CA ALA A 53 -24.51 -8.45 -34.36
C ALA A 53 -23.72 -7.88 -33.18
N GLU A 54 -23.29 -6.62 -33.30
CA GLU A 54 -22.59 -5.88 -32.25
C GLU A 54 -23.62 -5.12 -31.42
N GLU A 55 -23.89 -5.64 -30.22
CA GLU A 55 -25.02 -5.20 -29.39
C GLU A 55 -24.61 -4.97 -27.93
N CYS A 56 -23.41 -5.40 -27.51
CA CYS A 56 -22.90 -5.19 -26.16
C CYS A 56 -21.76 -4.17 -26.20
N VAL A 57 -21.60 -3.40 -25.13
CA VAL A 57 -20.61 -2.32 -25.09
C VAL A 57 -19.43 -2.70 -24.20
N GLU A 58 -18.22 -2.55 -24.72
CA GLU A 58 -16.98 -2.59 -23.96
C GLU A 58 -16.39 -1.19 -23.81
N THR A 59 -15.72 -0.93 -22.69
CA THR A 59 -14.76 0.16 -22.59
C THR A 59 -13.40 -0.33 -23.06
N LEU A 60 -12.74 0.48 -23.87
CA LEU A 60 -11.37 0.27 -24.30
C LEU A 60 -10.41 0.51 -23.14
N THR A 61 -9.19 0.01 -23.24
CA THR A 61 -8.16 0.11 -22.19
C THR A 61 -6.93 0.87 -22.69
N HIS A 62 -5.95 1.07 -21.81
CA HIS A 62 -4.68 1.73 -22.12
C HIS A 62 -4.86 3.14 -22.71
N SER A 63 -4.26 3.44 -23.86
CA SER A 63 -4.29 4.77 -24.50
C SER A 63 -5.68 5.21 -24.97
N ARG A 64 -6.66 4.29 -24.96
CA ARG A 64 -8.06 4.57 -25.31
C ARG A 64 -9.00 4.34 -24.12
N ALA A 65 -8.46 4.23 -22.91
CA ALA A 65 -9.22 4.04 -21.69
C ALA A 65 -10.40 5.02 -21.61
N GLY A 66 -11.58 4.50 -21.26
CA GLY A 66 -12.80 5.29 -21.12
C GLY A 66 -13.60 5.47 -22.41
N GLN A 67 -13.01 5.27 -23.60
CA GLN A 67 -13.75 5.25 -24.86
C GLN A 67 -14.52 3.94 -25.02
N TRP A 68 -15.68 3.98 -25.64
CA TRP A 68 -16.60 2.85 -25.76
C TRP A 68 -16.66 2.31 -27.18
N ASN A 69 -16.86 1.00 -27.29
CA ASN A 69 -16.96 0.26 -28.53
C ASN A 69 -18.11 -0.73 -28.43
N ASP A 70 -18.95 -0.87 -29.47
CA ASP A 70 -19.94 -1.92 -29.51
C ASP A 70 -19.38 -3.17 -30.20
N VAL A 71 -19.60 -4.32 -29.56
CA VAL A 71 -18.99 -5.60 -29.94
C VAL A 71 -20.02 -6.71 -29.79
N ALA A 72 -19.82 -7.81 -30.51
CA ALA A 72 -20.66 -8.99 -30.39
C ALA A 72 -20.62 -9.52 -28.95
N CYS A 73 -21.79 -9.65 -28.31
CA CYS A 73 -21.92 -10.08 -26.91
C CYS A 73 -21.29 -11.45 -26.61
N SER A 74 -21.05 -12.28 -27.63
CA SER A 74 -20.41 -13.58 -27.47
C SER A 74 -18.89 -13.52 -27.28
N GLU A 75 -18.30 -12.33 -27.42
CA GLU A 75 -16.87 -12.12 -27.21
C GLU A 75 -16.48 -12.33 -25.73
N ARG A 76 -15.26 -12.83 -25.53
CA ARG A 76 -14.71 -13.00 -24.18
C ARG A 76 -13.93 -11.75 -23.80
N ARG A 77 -14.36 -11.08 -22.74
CA ARG A 77 -13.70 -9.90 -22.15
C ARG A 77 -13.73 -9.97 -20.63
N ALA A 78 -12.88 -9.20 -19.98
CA ALA A 78 -13.03 -8.88 -18.56
C ALA A 78 -14.33 -8.06 -18.34
N PHE A 79 -14.80 -7.92 -17.11
CA PHE A 79 -16.00 -7.15 -16.77
C PHE A 79 -15.83 -6.44 -15.43
N VAL A 80 -16.59 -5.36 -15.22
CA VAL A 80 -16.64 -4.61 -13.95
C VAL A 80 -18.05 -4.71 -13.37
N CYS A 81 -18.16 -4.95 -12.06
CA CYS A 81 -19.44 -5.00 -11.35
C CYS A 81 -19.68 -3.71 -10.57
N GLN A 82 -20.95 -3.33 -10.46
CA GLN A 82 -21.43 -2.23 -9.61
C GLN A 82 -22.42 -2.80 -8.59
N ALA A 83 -22.36 -2.32 -7.35
CA ALA A 83 -23.30 -2.67 -6.28
C ALA A 83 -23.88 -1.38 -5.66
N PRO A 84 -25.14 -1.38 -5.19
CA PRO A 84 -25.67 -0.27 -4.42
C PRO A 84 -24.88 -0.11 -3.12
N MET A 85 -24.68 1.13 -2.68
CA MET A 85 -24.11 1.39 -1.37
C MET A 85 -25.11 0.92 -0.30
N GLU A 86 -24.70 0.00 0.56
CA GLU A 86 -25.54 -0.44 1.68
C GLU A 86 -25.67 0.70 2.70
N ALA A 87 -26.91 1.03 3.09
CA ALA A 87 -27.16 1.97 4.17
C ALA A 87 -26.71 1.34 5.50
N GLN A 88 -25.77 1.98 6.18
CA GLN A 88 -25.40 1.60 7.55
C GLN A 88 -26.62 1.78 8.46
N THR A 89 -27.32 0.69 8.78
CA THR A 89 -28.52 0.68 9.62
C THR A 89 -28.24 0.40 11.11
N GLY A 90 -26.98 0.49 11.54
CA GLY A 90 -26.58 0.34 12.94
C GLY A 90 -25.90 1.60 13.50
N PRO A 91 -25.95 1.83 14.83
CA PRO A 91 -25.09 2.83 15.46
C PRO A 91 -23.64 2.38 15.33
N SER A 92 -22.89 2.99 14.43
CA SER A 92 -21.46 2.73 14.26
C SER A 92 -20.68 3.45 15.36
N PRO A 93 -19.85 2.75 16.16
CA PRO A 93 -18.90 3.39 17.08
C PRO A 93 -17.60 3.84 16.38
N SER A 94 -17.57 3.95 15.05
CA SER A 94 -16.40 4.51 14.37
C SER A 94 -16.22 5.97 14.74
N PRO A 95 -15.00 6.42 15.07
CA PRO A 95 -14.73 7.84 15.26
C PRO A 95 -15.21 8.58 14.01
N ALA A 96 -16.01 9.63 14.21
CA ALA A 96 -16.52 10.46 13.12
C ALA A 96 -15.34 10.80 12.19
N GLY A 97 -15.38 10.29 10.96
CA GLY A 97 -14.37 10.64 9.98
C GLY A 97 -14.37 12.14 9.69
N PRO A 98 -13.49 12.67 8.83
CA PRO A 98 -13.53 14.09 8.57
C PRO A 98 -14.87 14.28 7.88
N SER A 99 -15.73 15.09 8.47
CA SER A 99 -16.79 15.65 7.65
C SER A 99 -16.03 16.51 6.65
N CYS A 100 -15.82 16.01 5.41
CA CYS A 100 -15.67 16.92 4.27
C CYS A 100 -16.71 18.02 4.52
N ALA A 101 -16.32 19.30 4.48
CA ALA A 101 -17.20 20.40 4.88
C ALA A 101 -18.63 20.07 4.43
N PRO A 102 -19.55 19.77 5.38
CA PRO A 102 -20.69 18.92 5.06
C PRO A 102 -21.48 19.58 3.94
N SER A 103 -21.67 18.85 2.84
CA SER A 103 -22.39 19.24 1.62
C SER A 103 -21.71 20.22 0.64
N ASP A 104 -20.42 20.51 0.75
CA ASP A 104 -19.75 21.27 -0.32
C ASP A 104 -19.57 20.40 -1.59
N PRO A 105 -20.25 20.72 -2.71
CA PRO A 105 -20.08 19.99 -3.97
C PRO A 105 -18.66 20.10 -4.54
N LEU A 106 -17.81 20.97 -3.99
CA LEU A 106 -16.41 21.13 -4.39
C LEU A 106 -15.51 19.97 -3.94
N TYR A 107 -15.95 19.15 -2.97
CA TYR A 107 -15.15 18.08 -2.40
C TYR A 107 -15.56 16.69 -2.90
N LEU A 108 -14.61 15.98 -3.53
CA LEU A 108 -14.75 14.56 -3.85
C LEU A 108 -14.38 13.70 -2.62
N ARG A 109 -15.33 12.89 -2.15
CA ARG A 109 -15.12 11.94 -1.05
C ARG A 109 -14.80 10.55 -1.57
N THR A 110 -13.66 10.00 -1.15
CA THR A 110 -13.28 8.60 -1.39
C THR A 110 -12.94 7.95 -0.05
N GLY A 111 -13.83 7.11 0.48
CA GLY A 111 -13.67 6.53 1.82
C GLY A 111 -13.67 7.58 2.94
N ASN A 112 -12.55 7.68 3.66
CA ASN A 112 -12.30 8.65 4.75
C ASN A 112 -11.42 9.84 4.29
N HIS A 113 -11.29 10.04 2.98
CA HIS A 113 -10.50 11.11 2.39
C HIS A 113 -11.40 12.09 1.64
N CYS A 114 -11.10 13.37 1.80
CA CYS A 114 -11.78 14.46 1.11
C CYS A 114 -10.76 15.20 0.25
N TYR A 115 -11.07 15.38 -1.04
CA TYR A 115 -10.20 16.06 -2.00
C TYR A 115 -10.94 17.21 -2.66
N HIS A 116 -10.27 18.34 -2.89
CA HIS A 116 -10.78 19.39 -3.76
C HIS A 116 -9.62 20.03 -4.52
N TYR A 117 -9.94 20.69 -5.64
CA TYR A 117 -8.95 21.36 -6.47
C TYR A 117 -9.01 22.88 -6.31
N VAL A 118 -7.87 23.53 -6.54
CA VAL A 118 -7.72 24.98 -6.63
C VAL A 118 -7.19 25.32 -8.02
N LEU A 119 -7.98 26.08 -8.78
CA LEU A 119 -7.67 26.43 -10.17
C LEU A 119 -6.56 27.48 -10.29
N THR A 120 -6.42 28.37 -9.30
CA THR A 120 -5.44 29.46 -9.34
C THR A 120 -4.03 28.89 -9.23
N PRO A 121 -3.19 29.00 -10.27
CA PRO A 121 -1.87 28.38 -10.26
C PRO A 121 -0.94 29.00 -9.23
N ARG A 122 -0.20 28.17 -8.49
CA ARG A 122 0.77 28.59 -7.48
C ARG A 122 2.04 27.75 -7.54
N PRO A 123 3.21 28.30 -7.16
CA PRO A 123 4.38 27.49 -6.84
C PRO A 123 4.03 26.47 -5.74
N TRP A 124 4.73 25.34 -5.72
CA TRP A 124 4.36 24.23 -4.86
C TRP A 124 4.29 24.59 -3.37
N GLN A 125 5.23 25.42 -2.87
CA GLN A 125 5.21 25.83 -1.47
C GLN A 125 4.00 26.70 -1.13
N GLU A 126 3.66 27.67 -1.98
CA GLU A 126 2.46 28.50 -1.80
C GLU A 126 1.17 27.66 -1.90
N ALA A 127 1.17 26.63 -2.73
CA ALA A 127 0.05 25.70 -2.86
C ALA A 127 -0.15 24.88 -1.57
N GLU A 128 0.94 24.36 -0.98
CA GLU A 128 0.92 23.71 0.33
C GLU A 128 0.41 24.64 1.42
N ASP A 129 0.93 25.87 1.47
CA ASP A 129 0.50 26.88 2.45
C ASP A 129 -1.00 27.18 2.30
N THR A 130 -1.52 27.19 1.06
CA THR A 130 -2.95 27.39 0.79
C THR A 130 -3.79 26.25 1.34
N CYS A 131 -3.40 24.99 1.12
CA CYS A 131 -4.10 23.84 1.69
C CYS A 131 -4.01 23.85 3.23
N ALA A 132 -2.86 24.23 3.79
CA ALA A 132 -2.64 24.29 5.23
C ALA A 132 -3.55 25.29 5.96
N LEU A 133 -3.94 26.39 5.30
CA LEU A 133 -4.92 27.36 5.85
C LEU A 133 -6.28 26.74 6.15
N GLU A 134 -6.64 25.66 5.45
CA GLU A 134 -7.89 24.92 5.63
C GLU A 134 -7.72 23.68 6.53
N GLY A 135 -6.56 23.54 7.18
CA GLY A 135 -6.23 22.35 7.97
C GLY A 135 -6.00 21.10 7.11
N ALA A 136 -5.68 21.29 5.82
CA ALA A 136 -5.40 20.25 4.85
C ALA A 136 -3.90 20.24 4.48
N HIS A 137 -3.51 19.28 3.64
CA HIS A 137 -2.23 19.30 2.94
C HIS A 137 -2.47 19.26 1.44
N LEU A 138 -1.46 19.53 0.62
CA LEU A 138 -1.51 19.09 -0.77
C LEU A 138 -1.76 17.57 -0.83
N ALA A 139 -2.44 17.15 -1.90
CA ALA A 139 -3.03 15.83 -1.96
C ALA A 139 -2.01 14.71 -1.75
N THR A 140 -2.29 13.85 -0.77
CA THR A 140 -1.52 12.64 -0.50
C THR A 140 -2.26 11.44 -1.08
N ALA A 141 -1.52 10.58 -1.80
CA ALA A 141 -2.06 9.37 -2.40
C ALA A 141 -1.11 8.19 -2.13
N LEU A 142 -1.50 7.34 -1.17
CA LEU A 142 -0.72 6.21 -0.69
C LEU A 142 -1.09 4.90 -1.38
N THR A 143 -2.33 4.82 -1.86
CA THR A 143 -2.89 3.63 -2.52
C THR A 143 -3.23 3.91 -3.99
N ARG A 144 -3.38 2.84 -4.79
CA ARG A 144 -3.87 2.98 -6.18
C ARG A 144 -5.26 3.62 -6.25
N THR A 145 -6.11 3.36 -5.26
CA THR A 145 -7.45 3.95 -5.17
C THR A 145 -7.38 5.45 -4.89
N GLU A 146 -6.50 5.88 -3.99
CA GLU A 146 -6.27 7.32 -3.74
C GLU A 146 -5.62 8.01 -4.95
N ALA A 147 -4.66 7.35 -5.62
CA ALA A 147 -4.08 7.86 -6.86
C ALA A 147 -5.13 8.03 -7.97
N ALA A 148 -6.08 7.09 -8.08
CA ALA A 148 -7.22 7.21 -8.97
C ALA A 148 -8.17 8.36 -8.55
N ALA A 149 -8.39 8.56 -7.25
CA ALA A 149 -9.23 9.66 -6.75
C ALA A 149 -8.65 11.03 -7.13
N VAL A 150 -7.36 11.28 -6.89
CA VAL A 150 -6.72 12.56 -7.31
C VAL A 150 -6.70 12.73 -8.82
N TRP A 151 -6.59 11.63 -9.59
CA TRP A 151 -6.73 11.69 -11.04
C TRP A 151 -8.14 12.10 -11.48
N VAL A 152 -9.18 11.52 -10.88
CA VAL A 152 -10.58 11.89 -11.15
C VAL A 152 -10.84 13.36 -10.82
N VAL A 153 -10.33 13.85 -9.69
CA VAL A 153 -10.43 15.28 -9.32
C VAL A 153 -9.79 16.18 -10.38
N ALA A 154 -8.59 15.82 -10.86
CA ALA A 154 -7.92 16.58 -11.92
C ALA A 154 -8.70 16.56 -13.24
N MET A 155 -9.34 15.43 -13.57
CA MET A 155 -10.16 15.26 -14.78
C MET A 155 -11.45 16.07 -14.72
N GLU A 156 -12.19 15.99 -13.61
CA GLU A 156 -13.43 16.75 -13.41
C GLU A 156 -13.17 18.26 -13.49
N ALA A 157 -12.04 18.70 -12.92
CA ALA A 157 -11.58 20.08 -12.97
C ALA A 157 -10.99 20.50 -14.34
N ARG A 158 -10.84 19.56 -15.29
CA ARG A 158 -10.22 19.77 -16.62
C ARG A 158 -8.83 20.41 -16.54
N LEU A 159 -8.07 20.05 -15.52
CA LEU A 159 -6.69 20.50 -15.35
C LEU A 159 -5.80 19.72 -16.33
N GLU A 160 -4.71 20.29 -16.82
CA GLU A 160 -3.71 19.50 -17.59
C GLU A 160 -2.81 18.71 -16.62
N GLU A 161 -2.28 19.43 -15.63
CA GLU A 161 -1.49 18.90 -14.53
C GLU A 161 -1.85 19.66 -13.24
N ALA A 162 -1.85 18.97 -12.11
CA ALA A 162 -2.12 19.57 -10.80
C ALA A 162 -1.10 19.12 -9.75
N TRP A 163 -0.62 20.04 -8.90
CA TRP A 163 0.30 19.68 -7.82
C TRP A 163 -0.29 18.67 -6.86
N LEU A 164 0.56 17.73 -6.45
CA LEU A 164 0.37 16.80 -5.34
C LEU A 164 1.32 17.16 -4.21
N GLY A 165 1.11 16.63 -3.01
CA GLY A 165 1.94 16.93 -1.84
C GLY A 165 3.33 16.31 -1.85
N LEU A 166 3.83 15.83 -2.99
CA LEU A 166 5.10 15.12 -3.07
C LEU A 166 6.21 16.04 -3.59
N ARG A 167 7.30 16.18 -2.83
CA ARG A 167 8.47 17.01 -3.18
C ARG A 167 9.77 16.26 -2.95
N HIS A 168 10.77 16.51 -3.79
CA HIS A 168 12.11 15.96 -3.61
C HIS A 168 12.87 16.72 -2.52
N GLU A 169 13.35 16.02 -1.49
CA GLU A 169 14.14 16.58 -0.40
C GLU A 169 15.63 16.30 -0.59
N GLN A 170 16.45 17.35 -0.60
CA GLN A 170 17.89 17.26 -0.85
C GLN A 170 18.63 16.46 0.23
N GLU A 171 18.24 16.64 1.50
CA GLU A 171 18.88 15.98 2.65
C GLU A 171 18.76 14.44 2.59
N HIS A 172 17.73 13.93 1.90
CA HIS A 172 17.42 12.51 1.83
C HIS A 172 17.51 11.91 0.42
N GLY A 173 17.75 12.74 -0.60
CA GLY A 173 17.87 12.31 -2.00
C GLY A 173 16.63 11.61 -2.56
N ALA A 174 15.44 11.92 -2.04
CA ALA A 174 14.20 11.21 -2.37
C ALA A 174 12.95 12.12 -2.27
N PHE A 175 11.87 11.69 -2.93
CA PHE A 175 10.56 12.31 -2.84
C PHE A 175 9.84 11.95 -1.54
N ARG A 176 9.23 12.95 -0.89
CA ARG A 176 8.46 12.79 0.36
C ARG A 176 7.18 13.62 0.34
N TRP A 177 6.17 13.13 1.06
CA TRP A 177 4.89 13.83 1.19
C TRP A 177 5.00 14.96 2.21
N SER A 178 4.43 16.13 1.91
CA SER A 178 4.29 17.27 2.82
C SER A 178 3.47 16.93 4.06
N SER A 179 2.53 16.00 3.92
CA SER A 179 1.74 15.43 5.02
C SER A 179 2.54 14.54 5.98
N GLY A 180 3.81 14.23 5.66
CA GLY A 180 4.68 13.37 6.47
C GLY A 180 4.44 11.87 6.31
N TRP A 181 3.48 11.46 5.47
CA TRP A 181 3.29 10.05 5.13
C TRP A 181 4.45 9.51 4.29
N PRO A 182 4.76 8.21 4.37
CA PRO A 182 5.76 7.58 3.52
C PRO A 182 5.27 7.46 2.08
N LEU A 183 6.20 7.48 1.12
CA LEU A 183 5.88 7.21 -0.29
C LEU A 183 5.80 5.70 -0.52
N LEU A 184 4.57 5.18 -0.69
CA LEU A 184 4.33 3.73 -0.84
C LEU A 184 4.15 3.30 -2.29
N HIS A 185 3.41 4.13 -3.03
CA HIS A 185 3.09 3.92 -4.42
C HIS A 185 3.16 5.26 -5.13
N ALA A 186 3.78 5.27 -6.30
CA ALA A 186 3.83 6.43 -7.18
C ALA A 186 3.72 5.96 -8.62
N PRO A 187 2.59 6.19 -9.30
CA PRO A 187 2.42 5.86 -10.71
C PRO A 187 3.19 6.87 -11.59
N TRP A 188 4.50 6.97 -11.42
CA TRP A 188 5.34 7.89 -12.20
C TRP A 188 5.23 7.61 -13.70
N SER A 189 5.22 8.67 -14.49
CA SER A 189 5.35 8.58 -15.94
C SER A 189 6.74 8.05 -16.31
N PRO A 190 6.87 7.09 -17.23
CA PRO A 190 8.15 6.55 -17.69
C PRO A 190 9.13 7.61 -18.24
N HIS A 191 8.59 8.76 -18.67
CA HIS A 191 9.37 9.86 -19.25
C HIS A 191 9.87 10.87 -18.20
N THR A 192 9.54 10.66 -16.93
CA THR A 192 9.95 11.53 -15.83
C THR A 192 11.27 11.05 -15.25
N ASN A 193 12.29 11.91 -15.25
CA ASN A 193 13.52 11.65 -14.51
C ASN A 193 13.32 11.99 -13.03
N THR A 194 13.16 10.98 -12.19
CA THR A 194 13.05 11.15 -10.73
C THR A 194 14.40 11.19 -10.01
N SER A 195 15.51 10.89 -10.71
CA SER A 195 16.86 10.76 -10.14
C SER A 195 17.72 12.04 -10.15
N GLU A 196 17.33 13.07 -10.91
CA GLU A 196 18.02 14.38 -10.95
C GLU A 196 17.23 15.48 -10.21
N GLY A 197 16.45 15.06 -9.20
CA GLY A 197 15.26 15.76 -8.70
C GLY A 197 15.46 17.01 -7.83
N GLU A 198 16.61 17.67 -7.83
CA GLU A 198 16.78 18.88 -7.01
C GLU A 198 15.75 19.96 -7.38
N GLY A 199 14.95 20.41 -6.41
CA GLY A 199 13.90 21.40 -6.66
C GLY A 199 12.72 20.88 -7.49
N MET A 200 12.51 19.56 -7.56
CA MET A 200 11.38 18.95 -8.26
C MET A 200 10.23 18.57 -7.32
N CYS A 201 9.01 18.76 -7.81
CA CYS A 201 7.75 18.48 -7.14
C CYS A 201 6.86 17.63 -8.06
N ALA A 202 6.00 16.80 -7.49
CA ALA A 202 5.14 15.92 -8.27
C ALA A 202 3.80 16.59 -8.61
N ALA A 203 3.38 16.41 -9.84
CA ALA A 203 2.03 16.73 -10.30
C ALA A 203 1.36 15.50 -10.89
N VAL A 204 0.04 15.39 -10.74
CA VAL A 204 -0.76 14.39 -11.47
C VAL A 204 -1.06 14.92 -12.86
N SER A 205 -0.80 14.11 -13.88
CA SER A 205 -1.23 14.36 -15.25
C SER A 205 -2.66 13.87 -15.43
N SER A 206 -3.54 14.77 -15.83
CA SER A 206 -4.96 14.46 -15.96
C SER A 206 -5.25 13.56 -17.16
N SER A 207 -4.42 13.58 -18.21
CA SER A 207 -4.63 12.74 -19.40
C SER A 207 -4.26 11.28 -19.20
N SER A 208 -3.41 10.97 -18.21
CA SER A 208 -2.86 9.62 -18.00
C SER A 208 -3.07 9.07 -16.59
N GLY A 209 -3.37 9.93 -15.61
CA GLY A 209 -3.36 9.59 -14.18
C GLY A 209 -1.95 9.35 -13.61
N GLN A 210 -0.91 9.45 -14.45
CA GLN A 210 0.48 9.25 -14.03
C GLN A 210 1.03 10.52 -13.40
N TRP A 211 2.04 10.35 -12.55
CA TRP A 211 2.71 11.48 -11.89
C TRP A 211 3.92 11.93 -12.70
N VAL A 212 4.14 13.23 -12.72
CA VAL A 212 5.27 13.87 -13.41
C VAL A 212 6.02 14.75 -12.44
N ALA A 213 7.35 14.78 -12.54
CA ALA A 213 8.19 15.67 -11.76
C ALA A 213 8.37 16.99 -12.52
N ARG A 214 8.08 18.10 -11.85
CA ARG A 214 8.15 19.46 -12.41
C ARG A 214 8.88 20.37 -11.42
N PRO A 215 9.57 21.43 -11.90
CA PRO A 215 10.24 22.35 -11.00
C PRO A 215 9.25 23.00 -10.05
N CYS A 216 9.51 22.95 -8.74
CA CYS A 216 8.58 23.40 -7.69
C CYS A 216 8.19 24.88 -7.80
N LEU A 217 9.05 25.70 -8.43
CA LEU A 217 8.81 27.13 -8.63
C LEU A 217 7.85 27.43 -9.78
N THR A 218 7.48 26.44 -10.60
CA THR A 218 6.48 26.62 -11.65
C THR A 218 5.09 26.74 -11.04
N ALA A 219 4.31 27.73 -11.46
CA ALA A 219 2.96 27.88 -10.95
C ALA A 219 2.03 26.85 -11.60
N ARG A 220 1.28 26.09 -10.79
CA ARG A 220 0.28 25.12 -11.29
C ARG A 220 -0.96 25.11 -10.40
N PRO A 221 -2.13 24.77 -10.95
CA PRO A 221 -3.29 24.36 -10.16
C PRO A 221 -2.90 23.21 -9.24
N PHE A 222 -3.67 22.97 -8.19
CA PHE A 222 -3.30 22.00 -7.17
C PHE A 222 -4.51 21.35 -6.52
N ILE A 223 -4.29 20.21 -5.88
CA ILE A 223 -5.34 19.46 -5.18
C ILE A 223 -4.98 19.42 -3.71
N CYS A 224 -5.92 19.79 -2.84
CA CYS A 224 -5.79 19.65 -1.40
C CYS A 224 -6.50 18.39 -0.91
N HIS A 225 -6.04 17.88 0.23
CA HIS A 225 -6.53 16.66 0.85
C HIS A 225 -6.67 16.83 2.36
N LEU A 226 -7.88 16.59 2.85
CA LEU A 226 -8.15 16.37 4.26
C LEU A 226 -8.21 14.86 4.55
N ALA A 227 -7.38 14.41 5.49
CA ALA A 227 -7.43 13.08 6.06
C ALA A 227 -7.56 13.17 7.59
N ASN A 228 -8.23 12.19 8.19
CA ASN A 228 -8.48 12.09 9.64
C ASN A 228 -7.25 12.14 10.55
N ASP A 229 -6.04 11.98 9.99
CA ASP A 229 -4.85 11.69 10.78
C ASP A 229 -3.92 12.91 10.94
N VAL A 230 -4.51 14.06 11.24
CA VAL A 230 -3.77 15.22 11.77
C VAL A 230 -3.21 14.90 13.18
N SER A 231 -3.64 13.81 13.81
CA SER A 231 -3.14 13.36 15.13
C SER A 231 -1.86 12.52 15.08
N GLY A 232 -1.55 11.85 13.96
CA GLY A 232 -0.41 10.93 13.87
C GLY A 232 0.96 11.60 13.73
N VAL A 233 1.05 12.84 13.25
CA VAL A 233 2.35 13.50 12.98
C VAL A 233 3.06 13.91 14.28
N SER A 234 2.32 14.40 15.27
CA SER A 234 2.90 14.76 16.58
C SER A 234 3.32 13.54 17.41
N GLU A 235 2.68 12.39 17.24
CA GLU A 235 3.14 11.13 17.86
C GLU A 235 4.36 10.54 17.15
N ARG A 236 4.46 10.63 15.81
CA ARG A 236 5.55 10.03 15.02
C ARG A 236 6.93 10.61 15.33
N ALA A 237 7.05 11.93 15.55
CA ALA A 237 8.31 12.56 15.94
C ALA A 237 8.90 12.01 17.26
N SER A 238 8.08 11.33 18.07
CA SER A 238 8.46 10.77 19.36
C SER A 238 8.85 9.27 19.32
N ARG A 239 8.71 8.60 18.16
CA ARG A 239 8.72 7.12 18.06
C ARG A 239 10.07 6.48 17.70
N GLY A 240 11.11 7.29 17.46
CA GLY A 240 12.44 6.80 17.06
C GLY A 240 12.56 6.57 15.55
N SER A 241 13.71 6.08 15.10
CA SER A 241 14.03 5.87 13.68
C SER A 241 14.32 4.39 13.41
N CYS A 242 14.09 3.96 12.16
CA CYS A 242 14.36 2.57 11.78
C CYS A 242 15.84 2.18 11.92
N PRO A 243 16.15 0.90 12.21
CA PRO A 243 17.52 0.44 12.36
C PRO A 243 18.26 0.50 11.02
N ASP A 244 19.32 1.30 10.92
CA ASP A 244 20.11 1.53 9.70
C ASP A 244 19.29 1.99 8.46
N GLY A 245 19.94 2.67 7.51
CA GLY A 245 19.27 3.19 6.28
C GLY A 245 18.73 2.12 5.31
N ARG A 246 18.74 0.85 5.70
CA ARG A 246 18.20 -0.27 4.91
C ARG A 246 16.74 -0.53 5.22
N TRP A 247 16.24 -0.23 6.41
CA TRP A 247 14.87 -0.56 6.80
C TRP A 247 13.90 0.55 6.39
N LEU A 248 12.77 0.16 5.80
CA LEU A 248 11.73 1.06 5.34
C LEU A 248 10.87 1.51 6.53
N ASP A 249 10.86 2.82 6.78
CA ASP A 249 9.94 3.48 7.69
C ASP A 249 8.64 3.79 6.96
N PHE A 250 7.54 3.21 7.44
CA PHE A 250 6.21 3.43 6.89
C PHE A 250 5.29 4.25 7.82
N GLY A 251 5.86 5.00 8.77
CA GLY A 251 5.10 5.90 9.65
C GLY A 251 4.17 5.19 10.64
N GLY A 252 4.34 3.88 10.79
CA GLY A 252 3.68 3.02 11.80
C GLY A 252 4.59 2.76 13.01
N ALA A 253 4.28 1.75 13.81
CA ALA A 253 5.12 1.36 14.95
C ALA A 253 6.32 0.46 14.57
N ASN A 254 6.37 -0.01 13.32
CA ASN A 254 7.29 -1.04 12.85
C ASN A 254 8.04 -0.60 11.58
N CYS A 255 9.24 -1.14 11.41
CA CYS A 255 10.09 -0.97 10.23
C CYS A 255 10.14 -2.28 9.43
N TYR A 256 10.30 -2.18 8.11
CA TYR A 256 10.20 -3.34 7.23
C TYR A 256 11.43 -3.44 6.33
N PRO A 257 12.10 -4.60 6.24
CA PRO A 257 13.29 -4.72 5.41
C PRO A 257 12.88 -4.76 3.93
N PRO A 258 13.66 -4.15 3.01
CA PRO A 258 13.49 -4.32 1.59
C PRO A 258 13.71 -5.80 1.29
N SER A 259 12.70 -6.42 0.67
CA SER A 259 12.65 -7.84 0.39
C SER A 259 13.97 -8.34 -0.21
N GLY A 260 14.65 -9.29 0.45
CA GLY A 260 16.05 -9.57 0.12
C GLY A 260 16.58 -10.99 0.34
N ASN A 261 15.98 -11.81 1.20
CA ASN A 261 16.53 -13.16 1.46
C ASN A 261 15.60 -14.26 0.95
N ARG A 262 16.05 -14.99 -0.08
CA ARG A 262 15.42 -16.23 -0.54
C ARG A 262 15.98 -17.38 0.29
N GLY A 263 15.10 -18.13 0.94
CA GLY A 263 15.48 -19.31 1.73
C GLY A 263 14.29 -20.23 1.98
N PRO A 264 14.52 -21.46 2.48
CA PRO A 264 13.45 -22.35 2.90
C PRO A 264 12.57 -21.70 3.96
N GLY A 265 11.25 -21.84 3.84
CA GLY A 265 10.27 -21.27 4.78
C GLY A 265 10.52 -21.65 6.25
N THR A 266 11.13 -22.82 6.48
CA THR A 266 11.54 -23.31 7.81
C THR A 266 12.53 -22.39 8.51
N ASN A 267 13.27 -21.57 7.76
CA ASN A 267 14.32 -20.68 8.28
C ASN A 267 13.97 -19.19 8.10
N ALA A 268 12.82 -18.86 7.50
CA ALA A 268 12.45 -17.47 7.21
C ALA A 268 12.44 -16.60 8.47
N ARG A 269 11.88 -17.12 9.57
CA ARG A 269 11.90 -16.45 10.87
C ARG A 269 13.32 -16.23 11.40
N TYR A 270 14.16 -17.27 11.34
CA TYR A 270 15.55 -17.19 11.79
C TYR A 270 16.33 -16.13 11.00
N SER A 271 16.10 -16.03 9.69
CA SER A 271 16.70 -15.00 8.85
C SER A 271 16.25 -13.59 9.22
N CYS A 272 14.96 -13.37 9.53
CA CYS A 272 14.47 -12.07 10.01
C CYS A 272 15.10 -11.67 11.35
N VAL A 273 15.23 -12.63 12.28
CA VAL A 273 15.88 -12.43 13.58
C VAL A 273 17.35 -12.03 13.45
N LEU A 274 18.09 -12.62 12.51
CA LEU A 274 19.50 -12.26 12.27
C LEU A 274 19.69 -10.83 11.75
N GLU A 275 18.72 -10.29 11.03
CA GLU A 275 18.75 -8.90 10.55
C GLU A 275 18.25 -7.89 11.60
N GLY A 276 17.80 -8.37 12.78
CA GLY A 276 17.32 -7.51 13.87
C GLY A 276 15.80 -7.27 13.90
N GLY A 277 15.02 -8.04 13.14
CA GLY A 277 13.55 -8.02 13.18
C GLY A 277 12.92 -9.38 13.45
N ASP A 278 11.67 -9.58 13.04
CA ASP A 278 10.97 -10.87 13.02
C ASP A 278 10.06 -10.91 11.79
N LEU A 279 9.40 -12.03 11.50
CA LEU A 279 8.40 -12.10 10.42
C LEU A 279 7.24 -11.12 10.70
N THR A 280 6.77 -10.45 9.65
CA THR A 280 5.76 -9.38 9.77
C THR A 280 4.42 -9.88 10.32
N SER A 281 3.81 -9.08 11.19
CA SER A 281 2.41 -9.18 11.57
C SER A 281 1.60 -8.12 10.84
N ILE A 282 0.41 -8.48 10.36
CA ILE A 282 -0.50 -7.53 9.69
C ILE A 282 -1.67 -7.25 10.63
N ALA A 283 -1.66 -6.08 11.26
CA ALA A 283 -2.65 -5.62 12.23
C ALA A 283 -3.63 -4.59 11.65
N SER A 284 -3.39 -4.07 10.44
CA SER A 284 -4.28 -3.12 9.78
C SER A 284 -4.33 -3.28 8.26
N ALA A 285 -5.38 -2.73 7.64
CA ALA A 285 -5.48 -2.64 6.17
C ALA A 285 -4.35 -1.81 5.54
N ALA A 286 -3.84 -0.81 6.27
CA ALA A 286 -2.67 -0.03 5.86
C ALA A 286 -1.41 -0.92 5.82
N GLU A 287 -1.16 -1.71 6.88
CA GLU A 287 -0.06 -2.69 6.90
C GLU A 287 -0.21 -3.76 5.83
N MET A 288 -1.43 -4.24 5.57
CA MET A 288 -1.67 -5.18 4.47
C MET A 288 -1.31 -4.57 3.11
N SER A 289 -1.65 -3.30 2.90
CA SER A 289 -1.33 -2.57 1.66
C SER A 289 0.18 -2.39 1.51
N LEU A 290 0.89 -2.09 2.59
CA LEU A 290 2.35 -2.02 2.64
C LEU A 290 2.99 -3.33 2.23
N VAL A 291 2.61 -4.44 2.87
CA VAL A 291 3.15 -5.76 2.56
C VAL A 291 2.86 -6.11 1.10
N THR A 292 1.64 -5.87 0.62
CA THR A 292 1.26 -6.12 -0.78
C THR A 292 2.12 -5.34 -1.78
N LEU A 293 2.46 -4.08 -1.47
CA LEU A 293 3.32 -3.26 -2.32
C LEU A 293 4.78 -3.77 -2.32
N THR A 294 5.32 -4.14 -1.16
CA THR A 294 6.70 -4.67 -1.07
C THR A 294 6.91 -5.99 -1.81
N VAL A 295 5.83 -6.75 -2.05
CA VAL A 295 5.87 -8.05 -2.73
C VAL A 295 5.29 -8.00 -4.14
N HIS A 296 4.87 -6.83 -4.62
CA HIS A 296 4.16 -6.70 -5.89
C HIS A 296 4.96 -7.22 -7.09
N ASP A 297 6.26 -6.95 -7.11
CA ASP A 297 7.17 -7.36 -8.18
C ASP A 297 7.77 -8.76 -7.95
N LEU A 298 7.40 -9.43 -6.85
CA LEU A 298 7.86 -10.78 -6.56
C LEU A 298 7.01 -11.80 -7.32
N THR A 299 7.68 -12.74 -7.98
CA THR A 299 7.03 -13.83 -8.72
C THR A 299 6.70 -15.04 -7.85
N GLN A 300 7.01 -14.98 -6.54
CA GLN A 300 6.83 -16.06 -5.58
C GLN A 300 6.14 -15.53 -4.32
N ALA A 301 5.33 -16.39 -3.69
CA ALA A 301 4.71 -16.09 -2.41
C ALA A 301 5.77 -15.88 -1.31
N VAL A 302 5.49 -14.96 -0.38
CA VAL A 302 6.35 -14.67 0.76
C VAL A 302 5.79 -15.25 2.05
N TRP A 303 6.68 -15.50 3.03
CA TRP A 303 6.27 -15.90 4.37
C TRP A 303 5.94 -14.67 5.22
N ILE A 304 4.86 -14.77 6.01
CA ILE A 304 4.47 -13.81 7.05
C ILE A 304 4.45 -14.51 8.42
N GLY A 305 4.34 -13.76 9.51
CA GLY A 305 4.46 -14.27 10.88
C GLY A 305 3.20 -14.95 11.44
N LEU A 306 2.20 -15.25 10.62
CA LEU A 306 0.96 -15.89 11.06
C LEU A 306 1.18 -17.38 11.30
N VAL A 307 0.92 -17.84 12.51
CA VAL A 307 1.08 -19.24 12.92
C VAL A 307 -0.24 -19.84 13.40
N ARG A 308 -0.36 -21.16 13.25
CA ARG A 308 -1.46 -21.95 13.80
C ARG A 308 -1.02 -22.54 15.13
N GLU A 309 -1.75 -22.18 16.18
CA GLU A 309 -1.55 -22.67 17.54
C GLU A 309 -2.02 -24.13 17.69
N ALA A 310 -1.56 -24.81 18.76
CA ALA A 310 -1.92 -26.20 19.04
C ALA A 310 -3.42 -26.40 19.27
N ASN A 311 -4.12 -25.36 19.77
CA ASN A 311 -5.57 -25.33 19.95
C ASN A 311 -6.34 -25.03 18.64
N GLY A 312 -5.65 -24.85 17.52
CA GLY A 312 -6.22 -24.54 16.22
C GLY A 312 -6.54 -23.07 15.98
N ALA A 313 -6.29 -22.18 16.95
CA ALA A 313 -6.35 -20.74 16.75
C ALA A 313 -5.18 -20.26 15.86
N HIS A 314 -5.29 -19.04 15.34
CA HIS A 314 -4.20 -18.38 14.64
C HIS A 314 -3.73 -17.17 15.43
N SER A 315 -2.42 -16.97 15.50
CA SER A 315 -1.79 -15.86 16.19
C SER A 315 -0.58 -15.38 15.38
N TYR A 316 -0.14 -14.15 15.62
CA TYR A 316 1.17 -13.71 15.13
C TYR A 316 2.24 -13.97 16.18
N HIS A 317 3.45 -14.30 15.76
CA HIS A 317 4.58 -14.26 16.66
C HIS A 317 4.76 -12.84 17.22
N PRO A 318 5.00 -12.66 18.53
CA PRO A 318 5.34 -11.36 19.08
C PRO A 318 6.64 -10.88 18.44
N ILE A 319 6.65 -9.66 17.92
CA ILE A 319 7.86 -9.03 17.39
C ILE A 319 8.79 -8.76 18.58
N ILE A 320 9.86 -9.53 18.68
CA ILE A 320 10.87 -9.33 19.73
C ILE A 320 11.92 -8.37 19.16
N ALA A 321 12.07 -7.19 19.76
CA ALA A 321 13.15 -6.27 19.43
C ALA A 321 14.49 -6.91 19.84
N HIS A 322 15.18 -7.50 18.88
CA HIS A 322 16.52 -8.03 19.11
C HIS A 322 17.52 -6.87 19.11
N ARG A 323 18.04 -6.52 20.28
CA ARG A 323 19.16 -5.56 20.39
C ARG A 323 20.31 -6.13 19.55
N ALA A 324 20.69 -5.41 18.49
CA ALA A 324 21.74 -5.83 17.57
C ALA A 324 22.92 -6.38 18.36
N LEU A 325 23.22 -7.67 18.19
CA LEU A 325 24.43 -8.26 18.72
C LEU A 325 25.59 -7.54 18.02
N GLY A 326 26.19 -6.58 18.72
CA GLY A 326 27.27 -5.76 18.17
C GLY A 326 28.31 -6.66 17.54
N LYS A 327 28.50 -6.50 16.22
CA LYS A 327 29.66 -7.06 15.53
C LYS A 327 30.88 -6.55 16.27
N ARG A 328 31.54 -7.41 17.05
CA ARG A 328 32.88 -7.10 17.57
C ARG A 328 33.78 -7.00 16.36
N GLU A 329 34.17 -5.78 16.02
CA GLU A 329 35.27 -5.52 15.11
C GLU A 329 36.50 -6.25 15.66
N ILE A 330 36.99 -7.21 14.89
CA ILE A 330 38.35 -7.72 15.04
C ILE A 330 39.21 -6.67 14.36
N THR A 331 39.64 -5.65 15.12
CA THR A 331 40.68 -4.74 14.66
C THR A 331 41.99 -5.52 14.66
N ASP A 332 42.45 -5.86 13.47
CA ASP A 332 43.84 -6.24 13.21
C ASP A 332 44.71 -5.00 13.44
N GLY A 333 45.65 -5.11 14.37
CA GLY A 333 46.45 -4.00 14.89
C GLY A 333 47.56 -4.56 15.75
N GLY A 334 48.58 -5.10 15.09
CA GLY A 334 49.79 -5.53 15.76
C GLY A 334 50.54 -4.35 16.38
N GLU A 335 51.04 -4.55 17.60
CA GLU A 335 52.30 -3.92 18.00
C GLU A 335 53.03 -4.73 19.09
N ARG A 336 54.36 -4.66 18.99
CA ARG A 336 55.36 -5.37 19.78
C ARG A 336 55.38 -4.88 21.23
N GLY A 337 55.48 -5.84 22.14
CA GLY A 337 56.48 -5.84 23.22
C GLY A 337 56.17 -5.09 24.52
N GLY A 338 56.15 -5.82 25.64
CA GLY A 338 56.38 -5.23 26.96
C GLY A 338 55.73 -5.93 28.13
N ASN A 339 56.45 -6.90 28.72
CA ASN A 339 56.17 -7.60 29.98
C ASN A 339 55.52 -6.76 31.10
N LYS A 340 54.51 -7.32 31.79
CA LYS A 340 54.47 -7.38 33.28
C LYS A 340 53.42 -8.37 33.83
N ALA A 341 53.96 -9.43 34.42
CA ALA A 341 53.54 -10.22 35.59
C ALA A 341 52.03 -10.38 35.95
N MET A 342 51.60 -11.64 35.83
CA MET A 342 50.49 -12.28 36.54
C MET A 342 50.42 -11.94 38.04
N LYS A 343 49.23 -11.55 38.52
CA LYS A 343 48.78 -11.86 39.89
C LYS A 343 47.40 -12.53 39.83
N LYS A 344 47.41 -13.86 39.95
CA LYS A 344 46.23 -14.68 40.26
C LYS A 344 45.74 -14.33 41.67
N ARG A 345 44.45 -14.04 41.84
CA ARG A 345 43.76 -14.22 43.12
C ARG A 345 42.65 -15.25 42.94
N ARG A 346 42.78 -16.36 43.67
CA ARG A 346 41.78 -17.40 43.87
C ARG A 346 40.66 -16.90 44.79
N PRO A 347 39.44 -17.46 44.71
CA PRO A 347 38.34 -17.12 45.61
C PRO A 347 38.47 -17.88 46.94
N VAL A 348 38.12 -17.23 48.05
CA VAL A 348 37.95 -17.86 49.37
C VAL A 348 36.46 -17.84 49.72
N ASN A 349 35.98 -19.00 50.13
CA ASN A 349 34.60 -19.34 50.43
C ASN A 349 34.18 -18.95 51.86
N SER A 350 32.88 -18.71 51.97
CA SER A 350 31.97 -19.05 53.09
C SER A 350 32.01 -18.24 54.39
N ILE A 351 30.81 -17.91 54.88
CA ILE A 351 30.18 -18.37 56.15
C ILE A 351 28.92 -17.48 56.35
N ARG A 352 27.75 -17.88 56.87
CA ARG A 352 27.06 -19.14 57.25
C ARG A 352 25.86 -18.68 58.10
N GLN A 353 24.73 -19.36 58.04
CA GLN A 353 23.86 -19.81 59.17
C GLN A 353 22.58 -20.40 58.55
N ARG A 354 22.45 -21.75 58.45
CA ARG A 354 21.87 -22.72 59.44
C ARG A 354 20.39 -22.41 59.71
N GLY A 355 19.41 -23.28 59.38
CA GLY A 355 19.28 -24.73 59.63
C GLY A 355 18.19 -24.90 60.71
N ASP A 356 17.32 -25.90 60.81
CA ASP A 356 17.18 -27.24 60.23
C ASP A 356 15.83 -27.82 60.75
N ARG A 357 15.20 -28.74 60.01
CA ARG A 357 14.62 -29.99 60.56
C ARG A 357 14.10 -30.94 59.44
N GLN A 358 14.97 -31.87 59.07
CA GLN A 358 14.82 -33.36 59.03
C GLN A 358 13.43 -33.99 59.24
N VAL A 359 13.02 -35.18 58.74
CA VAL A 359 13.61 -36.35 58.02
C VAL A 359 12.45 -37.34 57.75
N LYS A 360 12.45 -38.08 56.62
CA LYS A 360 12.33 -39.57 56.54
C LYS A 360 12.23 -40.10 55.11
N GLU A 361 13.18 -40.98 54.78
CA GLU A 361 13.14 -41.97 53.70
C GLU A 361 12.07 -43.05 53.95
N MET A 362 11.55 -43.68 52.87
CA MET A 362 11.77 -45.10 52.61
C MET A 362 11.27 -45.55 51.21
N ARG A 363 12.21 -46.17 50.48
CA ARG A 363 12.16 -47.32 49.56
C ARG A 363 10.78 -47.89 49.11
N GLY A 364 10.70 -48.19 47.80
CA GLY A 364 10.58 -49.59 47.34
C GLY A 364 9.36 -50.02 46.52
N LEU A 365 9.63 -50.33 45.24
CA LEU A 365 9.18 -51.51 44.46
C LEU A 365 7.73 -51.67 43.96
N SER A 366 7.68 -51.90 42.64
CA SER A 366 6.91 -52.90 41.87
C SER A 366 5.38 -52.79 41.74
N GLY A 367 4.90 -52.94 40.50
CA GLY A 367 3.50 -53.24 40.19
C GLY A 367 3.18 -53.08 38.69
N GLU A 368 3.58 -54.07 37.89
CA GLU A 368 2.97 -54.36 36.58
C GLU A 368 1.46 -54.62 36.71
N GLY A 369 0.71 -54.28 35.66
CA GLY A 369 -0.72 -54.58 35.53
C GLY A 369 -1.22 -54.30 34.11
N ASP A 370 -0.96 -55.24 33.22
CA ASP A 370 -1.61 -55.43 31.91
C ASP A 370 -3.13 -55.58 32.08
N GLY A 371 -3.91 -55.09 31.12
CA GLY A 371 -5.38 -55.00 31.19
C GLY A 371 -6.02 -54.65 29.85
N ARG A 372 -6.13 -55.68 29.02
CA ARG A 372 -6.67 -55.75 27.65
C ARG A 372 -8.19 -55.52 27.57
N ASP A 373 -8.63 -55.23 26.34
CA ASP A 373 -9.95 -55.49 25.72
C ASP A 373 -11.16 -54.62 26.10
N LYS A 374 -11.52 -53.67 25.21
CA LYS A 374 -12.61 -53.82 24.23
C LYS A 374 -12.67 -52.68 23.22
#